data_AF-A0A1J5QY38-F1
#
_entry.id   AF-A0A1J5QY38-F1
#
_cell.length_a   1.000
_cell.length_b   1.000
_cell.length_c   1.000
_cell.angle_alpha   90.00
_cell.angle_beta   90.00
_cell.angle_gamma   90.00
#
_symmetry.space_group_name_H-M   'P 1'
#
loop_
_entity.id
_entity.type
_entity.pdbx_description
1 polymer ?
#
loop_
_entity_poly.entity_id
_entity_poly.type
_entity_poly.pdbx_seq_one_letter_code
_entity_poly.pdbx_strand_id
1 'polypeptide(L)' 'MTAQPERTEQPMNEDTAESIAASPLPTSRTLRLRRNVPFQLLRFAAINLRMAGVILRGHK' A
#
# COMPACT_ATOMS: atom_id res chain seq x y z
N MET A 1 13.20 -37.81 3.91
CA MET A 1 14.12 -36.72 3.49
C MET A 1 13.36 -35.80 2.55
N THR A 2 12.73 -34.75 3.08
CA THR A 2 12.07 -33.70 2.29
C THR A 2 13.14 -32.70 1.86
N ALA A 3 13.41 -32.62 0.55
CA ALA A 3 14.28 -31.61 -0.01
C ALA A 3 13.62 -30.24 0.16
N GLN A 4 14.24 -29.36 0.95
CA GLN A 4 13.84 -27.95 0.99
C GLN A 4 14.17 -27.31 -0.36
N PRO A 5 13.26 -26.54 -0.97
CA PRO A 5 13.57 -25.79 -2.18
C PRO A 5 14.71 -24.82 -1.86
N GLU A 6 15.75 -24.83 -2.70
CA GLU A 6 16.87 -23.92 -2.61
C GLU A 6 16.36 -22.47 -2.66
N ARG A 7 16.48 -21.73 -1.56
CA ARG A 7 16.17 -20.29 -1.54
C ARG A 7 17.28 -19.62 -2.34
N THR A 8 17.03 -19.34 -3.62
CA THR A 8 17.90 -18.49 -4.42
C THR A 8 17.91 -17.11 -3.76
N GLU A 9 18.92 -16.86 -2.91
CA GLU A 9 19.19 -15.54 -2.37
C GLU A 9 19.66 -14.68 -3.54
N GLN A 10 18.70 -14.05 -4.20
CA GLN A 10 19.02 -13.07 -5.22
C GLN A 10 19.88 -12.00 -4.55
N PRO A 11 21.09 -11.73 -5.06
CA PRO A 11 21.94 -10.69 -4.48
C PRO A 11 21.12 -9.41 -4.50
N MET A 12 20.86 -8.85 -3.30
CA MET A 12 20.20 -7.55 -3.20
C MET A 12 21.02 -6.57 -4.03
N ASN A 13 20.41 -6.01 -5.06
CA ASN A 13 21.08 -5.00 -5.84
C ASN A 13 21.31 -3.79 -4.93
N GLU A 14 22.57 -3.35 -4.81
CA GLU A 14 23.00 -2.31 -3.88
C GLU A 14 22.14 -1.04 -4.04
N ASP A 15 21.80 -0.69 -5.28
CA ASP A 15 20.89 0.41 -5.63
C ASP A 15 19.49 0.30 -4.98
N THR A 16 18.91 -0.91 -4.89
CA THR A 16 17.61 -1.11 -4.23
C THR A 16 17.73 -0.97 -2.72
N ALA A 17 18.82 -1.50 -2.12
CA ALA A 17 19.03 -1.41 -0.69
C ALA A 17 19.17 0.06 -0.25
N GLU A 18 19.95 0.84 -1.01
CA GLU A 18 20.09 2.28 -0.80
C GLU A 18 18.77 3.03 -1.00
N SER A 19 18.00 2.68 -2.04
CA SER A 19 16.69 3.27 -2.31
C SER A 19 15.68 3.03 -1.19
N ILE A 20 15.66 1.81 -0.62
CA ILE A 20 14.80 1.47 0.52
C ILE A 20 15.24 2.25 1.77
N ALA A 21 16.55 2.33 2.04
CA ALA A 21 17.08 3.05 3.18
C ALA A 21 16.83 4.57 3.11
N ALA A 22 16.84 5.14 1.91
CA ALA A 22 16.55 6.55 1.65
C ALA A 22 15.03 6.88 1.70
N SER A 23 14.17 5.87 1.78
CA SER A 23 12.72 6.09 1.81
C SER A 23 12.32 6.85 3.08
N PRO A 24 11.55 7.95 2.96
CA PRO A 24 11.10 8.68 4.14
C PRO A 24 10.22 7.79 5.00
N LEU A 25 10.61 7.62 6.27
CA LEU A 25 9.84 6.85 7.23
C LEU A 25 8.44 7.46 7.42
N PRO A 26 7.40 6.62 7.59
CA PRO A 26 6.07 7.13 7.87
C PRO A 26 6.08 7.95 9.16
N THR A 27 5.68 9.21 9.07
CA THR A 27 5.58 10.08 10.24
C THR A 27 4.51 9.58 11.21
N SER A 28 4.61 9.93 12.49
CA SER A 28 3.66 9.53 13.54
C SER A 28 2.21 9.90 13.18
N ARG A 29 2.02 11.00 12.43
CA ARG A 29 0.71 11.42 11.91
C ARG A 29 0.15 10.41 10.91
N THR A 30 0.97 9.96 9.97
CA THR A 30 0.58 8.94 8.97
C THR A 30 0.24 7.61 9.64
N LEU A 31 1.02 7.19 10.63
CA LEU A 31 0.74 5.97 11.40
C LEU A 31 -0.57 6.07 12.19
N ARG A 32 -0.83 7.21 12.83
CA ARG A 32 -2.07 7.42 13.59
C ARG A 32 -3.30 7.39 12.68
N LEU A 33 -3.24 8.04 11.52
CA LEU A 33 -4.32 8.01 10.53
C LEU A 33 -4.59 6.61 9.99
N ARG A 34 -3.55 5.77 9.82
CA ARG A 34 -3.70 4.37 9.39
C ARG A 34 -4.44 3.51 10.41
N ARG A 35 -4.35 3.81 11.71
CA ARG A 35 -5.04 3.04 12.78
C ARG A 35 -6.46 3.52 13.07
N ASN A 36 -6.88 4.64 12.48
CA ASN A 36 -8.19 5.22 12.73
C ASN A 36 -9.27 4.56 11.84
N VAL A 37 -9.97 3.57 12.37
CA VAL A 37 -11.08 2.87 11.68
C VAL A 37 -12.15 3.84 11.14
N PRO A 38 -12.62 4.86 11.90
CA PRO A 38 -13.59 5.82 11.36
C PRO A 38 -13.07 6.59 10.14
N PHE A 39 -11.79 6.95 10.15
CA PHE A 39 -11.14 7.64 9.03
C PHE A 39 -10.99 6.71 7.82
N GLN A 40 -10.72 5.42 8.05
CA GLN A 40 -10.66 4.41 7.00
C GLN A 40 -12.01 4.21 6.32
N LEU A 41 -13.11 4.17 7.10
CA LEU A 41 -14.47 4.07 6.56
C LEU A 41 -14.86 5.30 5.73
N LEU A 42 -14.55 6.51 6.21
CA LEU A 42 -14.78 7.73 5.44
C LEU A 42 -14.03 7.71 4.11
N ARG A 43 -12.74 7.34 4.14
CA ARG A 43 -11.92 7.22 2.92
C ARG A 43 -12.47 6.17 1.97
N PHE A 44 -12.89 5.02 2.49
CA PHE A 44 -13.53 3.95 1.70
C PHE A 44 -14.80 4.45 1.02
N ALA A 45 -15.72 5.07 1.78
CA ALA A 45 -16.95 5.62 1.23
C ALA A 45 -16.67 6.68 0.16
N ALA A 46 -15.75 7.62 0.40
CA ALA A 46 -15.42 8.67 -0.56
C ALA A 46 -14.89 8.12 -1.90
N ILE A 47 -14.02 7.11 -1.86
CA ILE A 47 -13.48 6.47 -3.07
C ILE A 47 -14.59 5.74 -3.84
N ASN A 48 -15.39 4.92 -3.15
CA ASN A 48 -16.45 4.14 -3.79
C ASN A 48 -17.55 5.06 -4.36
N LEU A 49 -17.92 6.12 -3.65
CA LEU A 49 -18.94 7.06 -4.10
C LEU A 49 -18.47 7.87 -5.32
N ARG A 50 -17.18 8.23 -5.39
CA ARG A 50 -16.59 8.86 -6.58
C ARG A 50 -16.69 7.93 -7.79
N MET A 51 -16.34 6.66 -7.63
CA MET A 51 -16.46 5.67 -8.71
C MET A 51 -17.90 5.45 -9.14
N ALA A 52 -18.83 5.31 -8.19
CA ALA A 52 -20.26 5.25 -8.47
C ALA A 52 -20.71 6.48 -9.28
N GLY A 53 -20.27 7.69 -8.91
CA GLY A 53 -20.56 8.92 -9.65
C GLY A 53 -20.06 8.90 -11.10
N VAL A 54 -18.87 8.35 -11.37
CA VAL A 54 -18.34 8.17 -12.73
C VAL A 54 -19.20 7.18 -13.52
N ILE A 55 -19.56 6.04 -12.93
CA ILE A 55 -20.40 5.00 -13.56
C ILE A 55 -21.79 5.56 -13.90
N LEU A 56 -22.43 6.24 -12.95
CA LEU A 56 -23.76 6.83 -13.14
C LEU A 56 -23.76 7.93 -14.22
N ARG A 57 -22.66 8.65 -14.39
CA ARG A 57 -22.50 9.66 -15.46
C ARG A 57 -22.23 9.04 -16.82
N GLY A 58 -21.60 7.87 -16.87
CA GLY A 58 -21.33 7.15 -18.12
C GLY A 58 -22.52 6.34 -18.67
N HIS A 59 -23.52 6.02 -17.84
CA HIS A 59 -24.78 5.42 -18.28
C HIS A 59 -25.84 6.43 -18.76
N LYS A 60 -25.46 7.70 -18.93
CA LYS A 60 -26.29 8.75 -19.55
C LYS A 60 -25.72 9.15 -20.90
#